data_AF-A0A7J8PCV9-F1
#
_entry.id   AF-A0A7J8PCV9-F1
#
_cell.length_a   1.000
_cell.length_b   1.000
_cell.length_c   1.000
_cell.angle_alpha   90.00
_cell.angle_beta   90.00
_cell.angle_gamma   90.00
#
_symmetry.space_group_name_H-M   'P 1'
#
loop_
_entity.id
_entity.type
_entity.pdbx_description
1 polymer ?
#
loop_
_entity_poly.entity_id
_entity_poly.type
_entity_poly.pdbx_seq_one_letter_code
_entity_poly.pdbx_strand_id
1 'polypeptide(L)' 'MIESCLVFQMSKDKCVEALAKHANIEPVITLTVWEELLKENKAFFQEYFQALSPRQSSVD' A
#
# COMPACT_ATOMS: atom_id res chain seq x y z
N MET A 1 -5.60 0.53 10.71
CA MET A 1 -5.89 -0.63 9.82
C MET A 1 -5.27 -0.35 8.45
N ILE A 2 -5.56 -1.13 7.41
CA ILE A 2 -4.90 -1.00 6.09
C ILE A 2 -5.06 0.40 5.47
N GLU A 3 -6.16 1.09 5.75
CA GLU A 3 -6.43 2.47 5.31
C GLU A 3 -5.38 3.44 5.84
N SER A 4 -4.90 3.24 7.07
CA SER A 4 -3.83 4.05 7.64
C SER A 4 -2.53 3.87 6.85
N CYS A 5 -2.21 2.63 6.45
CA CYS A 5 -1.05 2.36 5.60
C CYS A 5 -1.18 3.02 4.23
N LEU A 6 -2.39 3.02 3.66
CA LEU A 6 -2.67 3.70 2.39
C LEU A 6 -2.48 5.21 2.51
N VAL A 7 -3.03 5.84 3.56
CA VAL A 7 -2.84 7.29 3.84
C VAL A 7 -1.37 7.65 4.00
N PHE A 8 -0.57 6.80 4.65
CA PHE A 8 0.87 7.00 4.80
C PHE A 8 1.69 6.65 3.55
N GLN A 9 1.05 6.39 2.41
CA GLN A 9 1.74 6.07 1.15
C GLN A 9 2.75 4.92 1.33
N MET A 10 2.33 3.87 2.05
CA MET A 10 3.14 2.67 2.22
C MET A 10 3.02 1.76 0.99
N SER A 11 4.15 1.20 0.55
CA SER A 11 4.09 0.06 -0.37
C SER A 11 3.39 -1.13 0.29
N LYS A 12 2.93 -2.09 -0.52
CA LYS A 12 2.34 -3.34 -0.04
C LYS A 12 3.20 -4.00 1.04
N ASP A 13 4.51 -4.11 0.80
CA ASP A 13 5.42 -4.79 1.73
C ASP A 13 5.56 -4.03 3.06
N LYS A 14 5.67 -2.69 3.01
CA LYS A 14 5.68 -1.86 4.22
C LYS A 14 4.36 -1.94 4.98
N CYS A 15 3.24 -2.01 4.28
CA CYS A 15 1.93 -2.21 4.88
C CYS A 15 1.84 -3.56 5.61
N VAL A 16 2.27 -4.64 4.96
CA VAL A 16 2.31 -5.99 5.55
C VAL A 16 3.20 -6.03 6.79
N GLU A 17 4.42 -5.48 6.71
CA GLU A 17 5.35 -5.43 7.85
C GLU A 17 4.78 -4.60 9.01
N ALA A 18 4.24 -3.41 8.71
CA ALA A 18 3.70 -2.52 9.72
C ALA A 18 2.49 -3.13 10.45
N LEU A 19 1.56 -3.76 9.73
CA LEU A 19 0.38 -4.38 10.33
C LEU A 19 0.73 -5.65 11.12
N ALA A 20 1.70 -6.45 10.65
CA ALA A 20 2.20 -7.58 11.41
C ALA A 20 2.85 -7.13 12.73
N LYS A 21 3.73 -6.11 12.67
CA LYS A 21 4.49 -5.65 13.83
C LYS A 21 3.67 -4.85 14.83
N HIS A 22 2.81 -3.96 14.35
CA HIS A 22 2.14 -2.96 15.20
C HIS A 22 0.68 -3.31 15.52
N ALA A 23 0.07 -4.21 14.75
CA ALA A 23 -1.32 -4.63 14.96
C ALA A 23 -1.49 -6.14 15.15
N ASN A 24 -0.39 -6.93 15.14
CA ASN A 24 -0.41 -8.38 15.27
C ASN A 24 -1.33 -9.07 14.24
N ILE A 25 -1.41 -8.52 13.02
CA ILE A 25 -2.19 -9.07 11.92
C ILE A 25 -1.32 -10.03 11.13
N GLU A 26 -1.79 -11.25 10.89
CA GLU A 26 -1.04 -12.20 10.06
C GLU A 26 -0.85 -11.67 8.63
N PRO A 27 0.36 -11.81 8.04
CA PRO A 27 0.66 -11.31 6.70
C PRO A 27 -0.35 -11.74 5.63
N VAL A 28 -0.83 -12.99 5.69
CA VAL A 28 -1.81 -13.54 4.73
C VAL A 28 -3.11 -12.76 4.72
N ILE A 29 -3.55 -12.26 5.88
CA ILE A 29 -4.78 -11.44 5.99
C ILE A 29 -4.57 -10.12 5.26
N THR A 30 -3.46 -9.43 5.53
CA THR A 30 -3.14 -8.15 4.86
C THR A 30 -3.01 -8.32 3.35
N LEU A 31 -2.34 -9.39 2.89
CA LEU A 31 -2.20 -9.69 1.46
C LEU A 31 -3.56 -9.93 0.80
N THR A 32 -4.41 -10.74 1.43
CA THR A 32 -5.75 -11.03 0.91
C THR A 32 -6.58 -9.76 0.77
N VAL A 33 -6.62 -8.91 1.81
CA VAL A 33 -7.36 -7.65 1.77
C VAL A 33 -6.78 -6.70 0.71
N TRP A 34 -5.46 -6.61 0.60
CA TRP A 34 -4.80 -5.79 -0.42
C TRP A 34 -5.19 -6.22 -1.85
N GLU A 35 -5.23 -7.53 -2.11
CA GLU A 35 -5.62 -8.07 -3.41
C GLU A 35 -7.08 -7.77 -3.77
N GLU A 36 -8.00 -7.93 -2.82
CA GLU A 36 -9.41 -7.58 -3.04
C GLU A 36 -9.60 -6.07 -3.25
N LEU A 37 -8.90 -5.24 -2.47
CA LEU A 37 -8.92 -3.78 -2.65
C LEU A 37 -8.40 -3.38 -4.04
N LEU A 38 -7.35 -4.03 -4.54
CA LEU A 38 -6.81 -3.78 -5.88
C LEU A 38 -7.83 -4.14 -6.97
N LYS A 39 -8.55 -5.25 -6.82
CA LYS A 39 -9.56 -5.71 -7.78
C LYS A 39 -10.74 -4.73 -7.86
N GLU A 40 -11.24 -4.30 -6.71
CA GLU A 40 -12.40 -3.41 -6.57
C GLU A 40 -12.08 -1.94 -6.92
N ASN A 41 -10.84 -1.48 -6.68
CA ASN A 41 -10.48 -0.05 -6.73
C ASN A 41 -9.32 0.24 -7.71
N LYS A 42 -9.37 -0.32 -8.92
CA LYS A 42 -8.26 -0.24 -9.90
C LYS A 42 -7.76 1.18 -10.17
N ALA A 43 -8.67 2.13 -10.39
CA ALA A 43 -8.32 3.52 -10.70
C ALA A 43 -7.56 4.19 -9.55
N PHE A 44 -8.02 3.98 -8.31
CA PHE A 44 -7.34 4.48 -7.11
C PHE A 44 -5.92 3.93 -7.02
N PHE A 45 -5.74 2.61 -7.16
CA PHE A 45 -4.41 2.01 -7.02
C PHE A 45 -3.46 2.38 -8.17
N GLN A 46 -3.98 2.66 -9.37
CA GLN A 46 -3.15 3.20 -10.46
C GLN A 46 -2.53 4.54 -10.08
N GLU A 47 -3.32 5.49 -9.57
CA GLU A 47 -2.83 6.79 -9.10
C GLU A 47 -1.94 6.64 -7.86
N TYR A 48 -2.32 5.74 -6.95
CA TYR A 48 -1.57 5.44 -5.74
C TYR A 48 -0.14 5.00 -6.06
N PHE A 49 0.03 4.05 -6.99
CA PHE A 49 1.35 3.57 -7.38
C PHE A 49 2.18 4.62 -8.13
N GLN A 50 1.54 5.50 -8.91
CA GLN A 50 2.22 6.64 -9.51
C GLN A 50 2.78 7.59 -8.44
N ALA A 51 2.01 7.84 -7.37
CA ALA A 51 2.46 8.68 -6.26
C ALA A 51 3.59 8.05 -5.43
N LEU A 52 3.66 6.71 -5.35
CA LEU A 52 4.75 5.98 -4.68
C LEU A 52 6.06 5.95 -5.46
N SER A 53 6.01 6.14 -6.78
CA SER A 53 7.23 6.21 -7.59
C SER A 53 8.04 7.44 -7.16
N PRO A 54 9.37 7.32 -6.97
CA PRO A 54 10.23 8.49 -6.82
C PRO A 54 9.95 9.43 -7.99
N ARG A 55 9.60 10.69 -7.73
CA ARG A 55 9.55 11.69 -8.80
C ARG A 55 10.95 11.72 -9.39
N GLN A 56 11.06 11.41 -10.67
CA GLN A 56 12.28 11.67 -11.41
C GLN A 56 12.40 13.19 -11.50
N SER A 57 13.04 13.80 -10.51
CA SER A 57 13.50 15.18 -10.61
C SER A 57 14.56 15.18 -11.70
N SER A 58 14.14 15.54 -12.91
CA SER A 58 15.03 16.03 -13.95
C SER A 58 15.88 17.13 -13.31
N VAL A 59 17.17 16.85 -13.14
CA VAL A 59 18.15 17.89 -12.86
C VAL A 59 18.40 18.56 -14.20
N ASP A 60 17.81 19.74 -14.38
CA ASP A 60 18.26 20.72 -15.37
C ASP A 60 19.47 21.48 -14.83
#